data_AF-A0A376FHA5-F1
#
_entry.id   AF-A0A376FHA5-F1
#
_cell.length_a   1.000
_cell.length_b   1.000
_cell.length_c   1.000
_cell.angle_alpha   90.00
_cell.angle_beta   90.00
_cell.angle_gamma   90.00
#
_symmetry.space_group_name_H-M   'P 1'
#
loop_
_entity.id
_entity.type
_entity.pdbx_description
1 polymer ?
#
loop_
_entity_poly.entity_id
_entity_poly.type
_entity_poly.pdbx_seq_one_letter_code
_entity_poly.pdbx_strand_id
1 'polypeptide(L)'
;MRKRDTIVRYTAPERINHWVTAFCFMLAAISGLGFFFPSFNWLMQVLGTPQLARILHPFVGVVMFASFIIMFFRYWHHNLINRDDIFLGEEYS
;
A
#
# COMPACT_ATOMS: atom_id res chain seq x y z
N MET A 1 -17.67 -16.88 30.01
CA MET A 1 -16.71 -16.28 29.05
C MET A 1 -17.05 -14.80 28.89
N ARG A 2 -16.17 -13.89 29.29
CA ARG A 2 -16.37 -12.44 29.13
C ARG A 2 -16.23 -12.11 27.65
N LYS A 3 -17.31 -11.66 27.01
CA LYS A 3 -17.29 -11.17 25.62
C LYS A 3 -16.27 -10.02 25.60
N ARG A 4 -15.15 -10.20 24.90
CA ARG A 4 -14.20 -9.10 24.73
C ARG A 4 -14.85 -8.15 23.74
N ASP A 5 -15.30 -6.99 24.21
CA ASP A 5 -15.75 -5.94 23.31
C ASP A 5 -14.58 -5.60 22.39
N THR A 6 -14.77 -5.80 21.08
CA THR A 6 -13.74 -5.53 20.09
C THR A 6 -13.53 -4.02 19.99
N ILE A 7 -12.34 -3.57 20.38
CA ILE A 7 -11.94 -2.17 20.24
C ILE A 7 -11.74 -1.86 18.76
N VAL A 8 -12.38 -0.80 18.27
CA VAL A 8 -12.22 -0.34 16.89
C VAL A 8 -10.89 0.40 16.75
N ARG A 9 -9.87 -0.29 16.22
CA ARG A 9 -8.56 0.31 15.92
C ARG A 9 -8.55 1.11 14.61
N TYR A 10 -9.31 0.65 13.62
CA TYR A 10 -9.44 1.29 12.31
C TYR A 10 -10.92 1.35 11.92
N THR A 11 -11.36 2.52 11.49
CA THR A 11 -12.69 2.81 10.97
C THR A 11 -12.90 2.18 9.57
N ALA A 12 -14.16 2.06 9.14
CA ALA A 12 -14.49 1.55 7.80
C ALA A 12 -13.79 2.29 6.64
N PRO A 13 -13.78 3.64 6.58
CA PRO A 13 -13.11 4.35 5.48
C PRO A 13 -11.59 4.13 5.45
N GLU A 14 -10.94 3.97 6.61
CA GLU A 14 -9.50 3.67 6.67
C GLU A 14 -9.16 2.32 6.04
N ARG A 15 -9.99 1.31 6.32
CA ARG A 15 -9.82 -0.03 5.73
C ARG A 15 -10.05 0.00 4.22
N ILE A 16 -11.06 0.73 3.76
CA ILE A 16 -11.34 0.88 2.32
C ILE A 16 -10.17 1.56 1.62
N ASN A 17 -9.67 2.68 2.16
CA ASN A 17 -8.53 3.38 1.56
C ASN A 17 -7.27 2.50 1.52
N HIS A 18 -7.04 1.70 2.57
CA HIS A 18 -5.95 0.73 2.60
C HIS A 18 -6.10 -0.33 1.50
N TRP A 19 -7.27 -0.96 1.37
CA TRP A 19 -7.50 -1.99 0.36
C TRP A 19 -7.43 -1.45 -1.07
N VAL A 20 -7.90 -0.22 -1.31
CA VAL A 20 -7.73 0.47 -2.60
C VAL A 20 -6.25 0.67 -2.90
N THR A 21 -5.49 1.23 -1.95
CA THR A 21 -4.05 1.45 -2.10
C THR A 21 -3.32 0.14 -2.37
N ALA A 22 -3.62 -0.93 -1.61
CA ALA A 22 -2.99 -2.24 -1.75
C ALA A 22 -3.28 -2.88 -3.12
N PHE A 23 -4.51 -2.77 -3.61
CA PHE A 23 -4.87 -3.32 -4.92
C PHE A 23 -4.20 -2.54 -6.07
N CYS A 24 -4.21 -1.21 -6.01
CA CYS A 24 -3.51 -0.38 -7.00
C CYS A 24 -1.99 -0.65 -6.97
N PHE A 25 -1.41 -0.80 -5.78
CA PHE A 25 0.00 -1.18 -5.64
C PHE A 25 0.29 -2.52 -6.29
N MET A 26 -0.54 -3.54 -6.06
CA MET A 26 -0.35 -4.87 -6.67
C MET A 26 -0.34 -4.77 -8.21
N LEU A 27 -1.32 -4.08 -8.79
CA LEU A 27 -1.41 -3.90 -10.24
C LEU A 27 -0.21 -3.12 -10.79
N ALA A 28 0.18 -2.02 -10.13
CA ALA A 28 1.31 -1.19 -10.55
C ALA A 28 2.64 -1.94 -10.39
N ALA A 29 2.87 -2.64 -9.27
CA ALA A 29 4.10 -3.37 -9.00
C ALA A 29 4.30 -4.52 -10.00
N ILE A 30 3.25 -5.31 -10.27
CA ILE A 30 3.32 -6.44 -11.21
C ILE A 30 3.57 -5.94 -12.64
N SER A 31 2.80 -4.95 -13.11
CA SER A 31 2.99 -4.39 -14.45
C SER A 31 4.33 -3.67 -14.61
N GLY A 32 4.78 -2.95 -13.57
CA GLY A 32 6.09 -2.30 -13.52
C GLY A 32 7.24 -3.30 -13.56
N LEU A 33 7.13 -4.41 -12.82
CA LEU A 33 8.12 -5.50 -12.86
C LEU A 33 8.21 -6.13 -14.26
N GLY A 34 7.07 -6.28 -14.94
CA GLY A 34 7.01 -6.74 -16.33
C GLY A 34 7.68 -5.80 -17.33
N PHE A 35 7.62 -4.47 -17.11
CA PHE A 35 8.36 -3.50 -17.94
C PHE A 35 9.86 -3.51 -17.68
N PHE A 36 10.27 -3.77 -16.44
CA PHE A 36 11.67 -3.71 -16.02
C PHE A 36 12.47 -4.95 -16.46
N PHE A 37 11.87 -6.15 -16.37
CA PHE A 37 12.52 -7.40 -16.74
C PHE A 37 11.85 -8.06 -17.96
N PRO A 38 12.56 -8.17 -19.10
CA PRO A 38 12.00 -8.79 -20.30
C PRO A 38 11.52 -10.23 -20.10
N SER A 39 12.17 -11.01 -19.22
CA SER A 39 11.76 -12.37 -18.85
C SER A 39 10.39 -12.42 -18.16
N PHE A 40 9.92 -11.30 -17.62
CA PHE A 40 8.63 -11.16 -16.94
C PHE A 40 7.59 -10.40 -17.76
N ASN A 41 7.79 -10.24 -19.07
CA ASN A 41 6.82 -9.55 -19.94
C ASN A 41 5.39 -10.13 -19.84
N TRP A 42 5.24 -11.41 -19.50
CA TRP A 42 3.95 -12.06 -19.29
C TRP A 42 3.13 -11.43 -18.15
N LEU A 43 3.78 -10.83 -17.15
CA LEU A 43 3.11 -10.12 -16.04
C LEU A 43 2.28 -8.93 -16.50
N MET A 44 2.62 -8.32 -17.65
CA MET A 44 1.83 -7.22 -18.21
C MET A 44 0.41 -7.64 -18.61
N GLN A 45 0.16 -8.94 -18.80
CA GLN A 45 -1.17 -9.46 -19.13
C GLN A 45 -2.17 -9.34 -17.97
N VAL A 46 -1.70 -9.04 -16.75
CA VAL A 46 -2.60 -8.71 -15.61
C VAL A 46 -3.48 -7.50 -15.91
N LEU A 47 -3.01 -6.59 -16.76
CA LEU A 47 -3.79 -5.44 -17.25
C LEU A 47 -4.40 -5.69 -18.64
N GLY A 48 -4.50 -6.96 -19.06
CA GLY A 48 -5.03 -7.37 -20.36
C GLY A 48 -3.94 -7.61 -21.40
N THR A 49 -3.46 -6.55 -22.05
CA THR A 49 -2.40 -6.63 -23.08
C THR A 49 -1.20 -5.76 -22.72
N PRO A 50 0.01 -6.06 -23.23
CA PRO A 50 1.19 -5.22 -23.01
C PRO A 50 0.99 -3.75 -23.40
N GLN A 51 0.24 -3.48 -24.46
CA GLN A 51 -0.09 -2.13 -24.92
C GLN A 51 -1.01 -1.43 -23.91
N LEU A 52 -2.05 -2.13 -23.46
CA LEU A 52 -2.98 -1.61 -22.47
C LEU A 52 -2.31 -1.39 -21.11
N ALA A 53 -1.39 -2.27 -20.71
CA ALA A 53 -0.60 -2.13 -19.50
C ALA A 53 0.22 -0.83 -19.49
N ARG A 54 0.86 -0.45 -20.61
CA ARG A 54 1.63 0.81 -20.71
C ARG A 54 0.75 2.04 -20.53
N ILE A 55 -0.49 1.98 -21.03
CA ILE A 55 -1.44 3.08 -20.91
C ILE A 55 -2.02 3.13 -19.49
N LEU A 56 -2.46 2.00 -18.93
CA LEU A 56 -3.15 1.94 -17.64
C LEU A 56 -2.22 2.09 -16.44
N HIS A 57 -0.98 1.59 -16.50
CA HIS A 57 -0.02 1.64 -15.41
C HIS A 57 0.13 3.04 -14.78
N PRO A 58 0.37 4.14 -15.54
CA PRO A 58 0.48 5.47 -14.95
C PRO A 58 -0.82 5.93 -14.28
N PHE A 59 -1.99 5.60 -14.82
CA PHE A 59 -3.27 5.95 -14.18
C PHE A 59 -3.46 5.21 -12.85
N VAL A 60 -3.13 3.91 -12.81
CA VAL A 60 -3.14 3.12 -11.57
C VAL A 60 -2.17 3.71 -10.56
N GLY A 61 -0.98 4.14 -11.00
CA GLY A 61 0.01 4.82 -10.17
C GLY A 61 -0.52 6.14 -9.57
N VAL A 62 -1.21 6.97 -10.36
CA VAL A 62 -1.82 8.22 -9.87
C VAL A 62 -2.92 7.95 -8.83
N VAL A 63 -3.79 6.96 -9.08
CA VAL A 63 -4.82 6.56 -8.10
C VAL A 63 -4.19 6.05 -6.82
N MET A 64 -3.16 5.20 -6.92
CA MET A 64 -2.39 4.72 -5.77
C MET A 64 -1.79 5.88 -4.98
N PHE A 65 -1.15 6.84 -5.66
CA PHE A 65 -0.51 7.99 -5.03
C PHE A 65 -1.52 8.88 -4.30
N ALA A 66 -2.65 9.19 -4.93
CA ALA A 66 -3.71 9.96 -4.30
C ALA A 66 -4.29 9.25 -3.06
N SER A 67 -4.57 7.96 -3.17
CA SER A 67 -5.04 7.10 -2.07
C SER A 67 -4.04 7.04 -0.91
N PHE A 68 -2.75 6.93 -1.24
CA PHE A 68 -1.66 6.91 -0.28
C PHE A 68 -1.49 8.26 0.43
N ILE A 69 -1.58 9.39 -0.28
CA ILE A 69 -1.53 10.73 0.34
C ILE A 69 -2.62 10.88 1.42
N ILE A 70 -3.83 10.39 1.15
CA ILE A 70 -4.92 10.41 2.13
C ILE A 70 -4.54 9.59 3.37
N MET A 71 -3.90 8.42 3.21
CA MET A 71 -3.38 7.65 4.36
C MET A 71 -2.27 8.39 5.08
N PHE A 72 -1.34 9.00 4.35
CA PHE A 72 -0.20 9.72 4.90
C PHE A 72 -0.68 10.82 5.85
N PHE A 73 -1.55 11.72 5.41
CA PHE A 73 -2.05 12.79 6.28
C PHE A 73 -2.85 12.28 7.49
N ARG A 74 -3.46 11.09 7.43
CA ARG A 74 -4.13 10.48 8.59
C ARG A 74 -3.17 9.90 9.61
N TYR A 75 -2.10 9.25 9.17
CA TYR A 75 -1.26 8.44 10.06
C TYR A 75 0.13 9.04 10.35
N TRP A 76 0.56 10.08 9.66
CA TRP A 76 1.93 10.60 9.80
C TRP A 76 2.28 10.99 11.24
N HIS A 77 1.35 11.64 11.96
CA HIS A 77 1.53 12.01 13.37
C HIS A 77 1.75 10.79 14.29
N HIS A 78 1.16 9.65 13.96
CA HIS A 78 1.28 8.42 14.73
C HIS A 78 2.54 7.61 14.37
N ASN A 79 3.27 8.02 13.34
CA ASN A 79 4.45 7.33 12.82
C ASN A 79 5.74 8.13 13.06
N LEU A 80 5.70 9.13 13.93
CA LEU A 80 6.88 9.86 14.37
C LEU A 80 7.61 9.05 15.44
N ILE A 81 8.94 8.98 15.31
CA ILE A 81 9.81 8.29 16.27
C ILE A 81 9.73 9.01 17.62
N ASN A 82 9.38 8.25 18.66
CA ASN A 82 9.34 8.75 20.03
C ASN A 82 10.48 8.16 20.86
N ARG A 83 10.71 8.72 22.06
CA ARG A 83 11.76 8.24 22.97
C ARG A 83 11.59 6.77 23.34
N ASP A 84 10.35 6.30 23.44
CA ASP A 84 10.02 4.91 23.75
C ASP A 84 10.51 3.93 22.67
N ASP A 85 10.60 4.36 21.40
CA ASP A 85 11.14 3.55 20.30
C ASP A 85 12.68 3.43 20.38
N ILE A 86 13.35 4.37 21.06
CA ILE A 86 14.80 4.42 21.21
C ILE A 86 15.26 3.57 22.39
N PHE A 87 14.59 3.70 23.55
CA PHE A 87 14.96 2.97 24.77
C PHE A 87 14.74 1.45 24.65
N LEU A 88 13.77 1.00 23.86
CA LEU A 88 13.62 -0.41 23.49
C LEU A 88 14.81 -0.96 22.70
N GLY A 89 15.57 -0.12 21.97
CA GLY A 89 16.79 -0.57 21.30
C GLY A 89 17.99 -0.75 22.24
N GLU A 90 17.96 -0.11 23.41
CA GLU A 90 19.05 -0.08 24.38
C GLU A 90 18.87 -1.11 25.51
N GLU A 91 17.63 -1.48 25.85
CA GLU A 91 17.33 -2.53 26.84
C GLU A 91 17.61 -3.96 26.32
N TYR A 92 17.70 -4.15 25.00
CA TYR A 92 18.01 -5.43 24.33
C TYR A 92 19.38 -5.45 23.60
N SER A 93 20.20 -4.40 23.73
CA SER A 93 21.59 -4.35 23.20
C SER A 93 22.63 -4.48 24.31
#